data_AF-A0A951CPW9-F1
#
_entry.id   AF-A0A951CPW9-F1
#
_cell.length_a   1.000
_cell.length_b   1.000
_cell.length_c   1.000
_cell.angle_alpha   90.00
_cell.angle_beta   90.00
_cell.angle_gamma   90.00
#
_symmetry.space_group_name_H-M   'P 1'
#
loop_
_entity.id
_entity.type
_entity.pdbx_description
1 polymer ?
#
loop_
_entity_poly.entity_id
_entity_poly.type
_entity_poly.pdbx_seq_one_letter_code
_entity_poly.pdbx_strand_id
1 'polypeptide(L)' 'GGAVFIKGTSMWLESAIEQLIPAGDHTIVVLRVTDVRVDSEVAPIVFHRSVFRRLGA' A
#
# COMPACT_ATOMS: atom_id res chain seq x y z
N GLY A 1 -8.81 8.92 13.08
CA GLY A 1 -9.80 8.63 12.03
C GLY A 1 -9.83 9.78 11.05
N GLY A 2 -9.71 9.49 9.77
CA GLY A 2 -9.52 10.47 8.69
C GLY A 2 -8.80 9.90 7.47
N ALA A 3 -8.33 8.64 7.55
CA ALA A 3 -7.79 7.91 6.41
C ALA A 3 -8.85 7.74 5.31
N VAL A 4 -8.40 7.89 4.06
CA VAL A 4 -9.23 7.77 2.86
C VAL A 4 -8.81 6.53 2.09
N PHE A 5 -9.79 5.79 1.58
CA PHE A 5 -9.57 4.53 0.88
C PHE A 5 -10.17 4.56 -0.53
N ILE A 6 -9.51 3.88 -1.47
CA ILE A 6 -10.01 3.68 -2.83
C ILE A 6 -10.90 2.43 -2.84
N LYS A 7 -12.13 2.55 -3.32
CA LYS A 7 -13.04 1.40 -3.43
C LYS A 7 -12.55 0.42 -4.50
N GLY A 8 -12.77 -0.88 -4.27
CA GLY A 8 -12.45 -1.93 -5.23
C GLY A 8 -10.97 -2.29 -5.33
N THR A 9 -10.15 -1.93 -4.33
CA THR A 9 -8.75 -2.38 -4.22
C THR A 9 -8.65 -3.65 -3.37
N SER A 10 -7.62 -4.46 -3.62
CA SER A 10 -7.40 -5.73 -2.91
C SER A 10 -7.18 -5.61 -1.40
N MET A 11 -6.73 -4.46 -0.90
CA MET A 11 -6.47 -4.27 0.51
C MET A 11 -6.55 -2.79 0.90
N TRP A 12 -7.00 -2.54 2.13
CA TRP A 12 -6.86 -1.28 2.84
C TRP A 12 -6.00 -1.46 4.09
N LEU A 13 -5.14 -0.49 4.35
CA LEU A 13 -4.36 -0.36 5.58
C LEU A 13 -4.59 1.03 6.16
N GLU A 14 -5.23 1.12 7.33
CA GLU A 14 -5.18 2.34 8.13
C GLU A 14 -3.89 2.31 8.96
N SER A 15 -3.13 3.40 8.93
CA SER A 15 -1.85 3.47 9.63
C SER A 15 -1.51 4.89 10.07
N ALA A 16 -0.55 4.99 10.98
CA ALA A 16 0.02 6.25 11.43
C ALA A 16 1.56 6.19 11.34
N ILE A 17 2.21 7.34 11.18
CA ILE A 17 3.68 7.44 11.14
C ILE A 17 4.24 6.96 12.49
N GLU A 18 5.17 6.01 12.42
CA GLU A 18 5.94 5.53 13.56
C GLU A 18 7.35 6.14 13.57
N GLN A 19 8.00 6.16 12.41
CA GLN A 19 9.37 6.66 12.28
C GLN A 19 9.62 7.21 10.89
N LEU A 20 10.49 8.23 10.81
CA LEU A 20 11.06 8.77 9.58
C LEU A 20 12.57 8.50 9.59
N ILE A 21 13.07 7.84 8.55
CA ILE A 21 14.48 7.47 8.43
C ILE A 21 15.05 8.11 7.16
N PRO A 22 16.06 9.01 7.27
CA PRO A 22 16.73 9.59 6.10
C PRO A 22 17.38 8.49 5.24
N ALA A 23 17.14 8.53 3.93
CA ALA A 23 17.63 7.52 2.99
C ALA A 23 18.06 8.17 1.66
N GLY A 24 19.01 9.10 1.74
CA GLY A 24 19.50 9.86 0.58
C GLY A 24 18.52 10.96 0.16
N ASP A 25 18.09 10.92 -1.09
CA ASP A 25 17.08 11.83 -1.65
C ASP A 25 15.63 11.43 -1.31
N HIS A 26 15.44 10.36 -0.54
CA HIS A 26 14.15 9.88 -0.04
C HIS A 26 14.11 9.75 1.49
N THR A 27 12.91 9.55 2.03
CA THR A 27 12.68 9.17 3.43
C THR A 27 11.97 7.83 3.48
N ILE A 28 12.52 6.87 4.21
CA ILE A 28 11.79 5.66 4.57
C ILE A 28 10.82 6.03 5.68
N VAL A 29 9.53 5.79 5.46
CA VAL A 29 8.48 6.02 6.45
C VAL A 29 8.05 4.66 7.03
N VAL A 30 8.34 4.44 8.31
CA VAL A 30 7.83 3.28 9.04
C VAL A 30 6.44 3.62 9.56
N LEU A 31 5.48 2.74 9.33
CA LEU A 31 4.08 2.94 9.67
C LEU A 31 3.62 1.90 10.69
N ARG A 32 2.93 2.34 11.74
CA ARG A 32 2.18 1.44 12.64
C ARG A 32 0.79 1.24 12.04
N VAL A 33 0.42 -0.02 11.81
CA VAL A 33 -0.90 -0.41 11.32
C VAL A 33 -1.92 -0.32 12.46
N THR A 34 -3.07 0.30 12.20
CA THR A 34 -4.18 0.43 13.16
C THR A 34 -5.47 -0.27 12.72
N ASP A 35 -5.66 -0.51 11.42
CA ASP A 35 -6.76 -1.31 10.87
C ASP A 35 -6.34 -1.97 9.55
N VAL A 36 -6.92 -3.13 9.23
CA VAL A 36 -6.67 -3.88 7.99
C VAL A 36 -7.98 -4.42 7.43
N ARG A 37 -8.20 -4.22 6.13
CA ARG A 37 -9.24 -4.94 5.38
C ARG A 37 -8.64 -5.55 4.12
N VAL A 38 -9.06 -6.77 3.81
CA VAL A 38 -8.58 -7.53 2.64
C VAL A 38 -9.78 -7.97 1.82
N ASP A 39 -9.68 -7.84 0.51
CA ASP A 39 -10.60 -8.42 -0.46
C ASP A 39 -9.81 -9.38 -1.36
N SER A 40 -10.00 -10.69 -1.13
CA SER A 40 -9.28 -11.74 -1.85
C SER A 40 -9.75 -11.92 -3.30
N GLU A 41 -10.92 -11.38 -3.66
CA GLU A 41 -11.48 -11.53 -5.01
C GLU A 41 -10.88 -10.51 -6.00
N VAL A 42 -10.21 -9.47 -5.49
CA VAL A 42 -9.54 -8.47 -6.31
C VAL A 42 -8.07 -8.82 -6.46
N ALA A 43 -7.68 -9.26 -7.66
CA ALA A 43 -6.28 -9.47 -7.99
C ALA A 43 -5.47 -8.14 -8.00
N PRO A 44 -4.25 -8.10 -7.42
CA PRO A 44 -3.44 -6.88 -7.38
C PRO A 44 -2.84 -6.53 -8.75
N ILE A 45 -2.52 -5.24 -8.92
CA ILE A 45 -1.73 -4.75 -10.05
C ILE A 45 -0.23 -4.84 -9.76
N VAL A 46 0.57 -5.14 -10.76
CA VAL A 46 2.03 -5.17 -10.67
C VAL A 46 2.61 -4.06 -11.53
N PHE A 47 3.42 -3.18 -10.95
CA PHE A 47 4.22 -2.23 -11.71
C PHE A 47 5.62 -2.82 -11.96
N HIS A 48 5.96 -3.09 -13.22
CA HIS A 48 7.24 -3.70 -13.58
C HIS A 48 7.72 -3.21 -14.95
N ARG A 49 8.95 -2.68 -14.99
CA ARG A 49 9.57 -2.08 -16.19
C ARG A 49 8.72 -0.97 -16.81
N SER A 50 8.26 -0.04 -15.97
CA SER A 50 7.44 1.11 -16.37
C SER A 50 6.08 0.76 -17.00
N VAL A 51 5.58 -0.45 -16.76
CA VAL A 51 4.29 -0.93 -17.29
C VAL A 51 3.48 -1.61 -16.20
N PHE A 52 2.16 -1.44 -16.25
CA PHE A 52 1.20 -2.14 -15.41
C PHE A 52 0.89 -3.53 -15.95
N ARG A 53 0.97 -4.53 -15.09
CA ARG A 53 0.78 -5.95 -15.40
C ARG A 53 -0.20 -6.58 -14.42
N ARG A 54 -0.75 -7.72 -14.85
CA ARG A 54 -1.48 -8.66 -13.99
C ARG A 54 -0.55 -9.82 -13.64
N LEU A 55 -0.84 -10.51 -12.55
CA LEU A 55 -0.19 -11.78 -12.25
C LEU A 55 -0.53 -12.82 -13.33
N GLY A 56 0.45 -13.64 -13.69
CA GLY A 56 0.26 -14.80 -14.56
C GLY A 56 -0.39 -15.96 -13.81
N ALA A 57 -0.77 -17.00 -14.57
CA ALA A 57 -1.10 -18.31 -14.02
C ALA A 57 0.17 -19.10 -13.65
#